data_AF-A0A0G2GBH4-F1
#
_entry.id   AF-A0A0G2GBH4-F1
#
_cell.length_a   1.000
_cell.length_b   1.000
_cell.length_c   1.000
_cell.angle_alpha   90.00
_cell.angle_beta   90.00
_cell.angle_gamma   90.00
#
_symmetry.space_group_name_H-M   'P 1'
#
loop_
_entity.id
_entity.type
_entity.pdbx_description
1 polymer ?
#
loop_
_entity_poly.entity_id
_entity_poly.type
_entity_poly.pdbx_seq_one_letter_code
_entity_poly.pdbx_strand_id
1 'polypeptide(L)'
;MNSTSVTVENKTLHFQPGLYRFTASYNYPQLIQLDQHQVLDNASQDLIVRDSMDIEALSFLSYSNKLVAGAWRFLTYFGRDTMISALLMQPILSKGNGSAIEAVIGSVLERLNRTDGSACHEETIGDYATYLNLQNNVTSTSPQCDYKMIDTDYYLPILLDRYFIQSKVGRERIDVFFSNEAEPFGAVECTLTYGNLSLISAKRIMSLARPFATNPTKKNLIHLKADQIVGEWRDSTYGIGGGRIPYDVNTALMPAALRSIASLARSEDIRIFPEASNWSTLADKYAKVWEDSTLSFFEVNVSKAEAIDRVESFVDTSTFYNGPSNSEYFDGPLTYYSLALDGYGNLSKVEVLNTDDCFRHFLLNTTDQVQLTSSINQTANNILRPFPAGLTTPLGVVVANPALAREGFDVLVTNFTNSAYHGTVIWSWQLAMMARGLEFQLGRCNGSEVPDFCKDNTVWLNVRDAYNRLWDVIEDNRSELSTEVWSWTWEGGKDGNYSFAALGTLPPPPGVGASTESDVRQLWSLAFLALQRNSAFA
;
A
#
# COMPACT_ATOMS: atom_id res chain seq x y z
N MET A 1 52.20 -5.61 11.78
CA MET A 1 50.77 -6.01 11.70
C MET A 1 50.78 -7.50 11.38
N ASN A 2 50.24 -8.35 12.27
CA ASN A 2 50.14 -9.78 12.00
C ASN A 2 49.28 -9.99 10.74
N SER A 3 49.77 -10.77 9.78
CA SER A 3 49.02 -11.11 8.57
C SER A 3 47.79 -11.92 8.97
N THR A 4 46.62 -11.30 8.94
CA THR A 4 45.34 -12.01 9.04
C THR A 4 45.14 -12.81 7.75
N SER A 5 45.09 -14.13 7.85
CA SER A 5 44.86 -15.01 6.70
C SER A 5 43.36 -15.21 6.47
N VAL A 6 42.93 -15.10 5.21
CA VAL A 6 41.63 -15.60 4.75
C VAL A 6 41.88 -16.96 4.13
N THR A 7 41.19 -18.00 4.60
CA THR A 7 41.25 -19.34 3.98
C THR A 7 39.93 -19.63 3.26
N VAL A 8 40.02 -20.44 2.20
CA VAL A 8 38.86 -20.89 1.44
C VAL A 8 38.77 -22.41 1.57
N GLU A 9 37.71 -22.90 2.20
CA GLU A 9 37.42 -24.33 2.33
C GLU A 9 36.03 -24.62 1.79
N ASN A 10 35.92 -25.49 0.78
CA ASN A 10 34.64 -25.86 0.15
C ASN A 10 33.74 -24.66 -0.23
N LYS A 11 34.31 -23.60 -0.80
CA LYS A 11 33.64 -22.32 -1.17
C LYS A 11 33.22 -21.44 0.02
N THR A 12 33.54 -21.83 1.25
CA THR A 12 33.34 -21.01 2.44
C THR A 12 34.59 -20.19 2.73
N LEU A 13 34.42 -18.89 2.93
CA LEU A 13 35.48 -17.99 3.37
C LEU A 13 35.57 -18.05 4.91
N HIS A 14 36.74 -18.39 5.42
CA HIS A 14 37.01 -18.37 6.86
C HIS A 14 37.88 -17.17 7.20
N PHE A 15 37.34 -16.32 8.09
CA PHE A 15 38.01 -15.13 8.61
C PHE A 15 38.44 -15.41 10.05
N GLN A 16 39.73 -15.19 10.33
CA GLN A 16 40.21 -15.11 11.70
C GLN A 16 39.84 -13.72 12.29
N PRO A 17 39.76 -13.55 13.61
CA PRO A 17 39.53 -12.22 14.19
C PRO A 17 40.59 -11.20 13.70
N GLY A 18 40.13 -10.08 13.13
CA GLY A 18 41.04 -9.11 12.55
C GLY A 18 40.35 -7.98 11.78
N LEU A 19 41.17 -7.02 11.32
CA LEU A 19 40.73 -5.97 10.40
C LEU A 19 40.96 -6.42 8.96
N TYR A 20 39.90 -6.31 8.15
CA TYR A 20 39.91 -6.68 6.74
C TYR A 20 39.57 -5.46 5.90
N ARG A 21 40.26 -5.31 4.76
CA ARG A 21 39.91 -4.34 3.73
C ARG A 21 39.33 -5.10 2.55
N PHE A 22 38.06 -4.83 2.26
CA PHE A 22 37.39 -5.35 1.09
C PHE A 22 37.48 -4.33 -0.05
N THR A 23 37.58 -4.79 -1.29
CA THR A 23 37.40 -3.98 -2.49
C THR A 23 36.39 -4.71 -3.36
N ALA A 24 35.27 -4.06 -3.64
CA ALA A 24 34.26 -4.58 -4.54
C ALA A 24 34.32 -3.78 -5.85
N SER A 25 34.11 -4.46 -6.97
CA SER A 25 33.95 -3.87 -8.29
C SER A 25 32.81 -4.57 -9.00
N TYR A 26 32.03 -3.83 -9.76
CA TYR A 26 30.95 -4.37 -10.57
C TYR A 26 31.12 -3.95 -12.03
N ASN A 27 30.55 -4.74 -12.93
CA ASN A 27 30.51 -4.49 -14.38
C ASN A 27 29.08 -4.37 -14.91
N TYR A 28 28.09 -4.21 -14.01
CA TYR A 28 26.69 -4.06 -14.40
C TYR A 28 26.44 -2.71 -15.09
N PRO A 29 25.55 -2.65 -16.08
CA PRO A 29 25.05 -1.40 -16.63
C PRO A 29 24.55 -0.48 -15.50
N GLN A 30 24.96 0.78 -15.54
CA GLN A 30 24.48 1.78 -14.58
C GLN A 30 23.13 2.32 -15.04
N LEU A 31 22.22 2.47 -14.09
CA LEU A 31 20.94 3.14 -14.34
C LEU A 31 21.18 4.63 -14.61
N ILE A 32 20.38 5.22 -15.49
CA ILE A 32 20.43 6.65 -15.76
C ILE A 32 19.49 7.33 -14.76
N GLN A 33 20.08 8.02 -13.78
CA GLN A 33 19.33 8.74 -12.76
C GLN A 33 18.57 9.93 -13.39
N LEU A 34 17.34 10.17 -12.91
CA LEU A 34 16.63 11.42 -13.16
C LEU A 34 17.09 12.45 -12.13
N ASP A 35 17.62 13.57 -12.59
CA ASP A 35 17.96 14.68 -11.69
C ASP A 35 16.70 15.32 -11.08
N GLN A 36 16.91 16.23 -10.12
CA GLN A 36 15.83 16.90 -9.38
C GLN A 36 14.86 17.67 -10.31
N HIS A 37 15.33 18.20 -11.43
CA HIS A 37 14.49 18.89 -12.41
C HIS A 37 13.73 17.92 -13.30
N GLN A 38 14.33 16.78 -13.63
CA GLN A 38 13.76 15.74 -14.49
C GLN A 38 12.69 14.89 -13.78
N VAL A 39 12.80 14.70 -12.46
CA VAL A 39 11.82 13.91 -11.70
C VAL A 39 10.53 14.67 -11.43
N LEU A 40 10.58 16.00 -11.40
CA LEU A 40 9.44 16.88 -11.14
C LEU A 40 8.81 17.42 -12.42
N ASP A 41 7.52 17.70 -12.38
CA ASP A 41 6.88 18.48 -13.44
C ASP A 41 7.23 19.97 -13.35
N ASN A 42 6.94 20.71 -14.43
CA ASN A 42 7.30 22.13 -14.52
C ASN A 42 6.62 23.00 -13.46
N ALA A 43 5.45 22.59 -12.95
CA ALA A 43 4.69 23.37 -11.98
C ALA A 43 5.22 23.21 -10.55
N SER A 44 6.01 22.16 -10.30
CA SER A 44 6.46 21.75 -8.97
C SER A 44 7.96 22.02 -8.72
N GLN A 45 8.60 22.82 -9.58
CA GLN A 45 10.05 23.08 -9.51
C GLN A 45 10.46 23.87 -8.26
N ASP A 46 9.53 24.58 -7.61
CA ASP A 46 9.78 25.30 -6.34
C ASP A 46 10.11 24.35 -5.18
N LEU A 47 9.68 23.08 -5.26
CA LEU A 47 9.99 22.04 -4.29
C LEU A 47 11.50 21.79 -4.14
N ILE A 48 12.28 22.01 -5.20
CA ILE A 48 13.74 21.85 -5.17
C ILE A 48 14.38 22.75 -4.10
N VAL A 49 13.83 23.95 -3.91
CA VAL A 49 14.30 24.90 -2.91
C VAL A 49 13.61 24.66 -1.56
N ARG A 50 12.31 24.39 -1.57
CA ARG A 50 11.50 24.28 -0.35
C ARG A 50 11.79 23.00 0.44
N ASP A 51 11.92 21.88 -0.26
CA ASP A 51 11.98 20.51 0.29
C ASP A 51 13.25 19.78 -0.21
N SER A 52 14.38 20.50 -0.27
CA SER A 52 15.62 20.08 -0.96
C SER A 52 16.10 18.66 -0.63
N MET A 53 16.09 18.25 0.64
CA MET A 53 16.54 16.92 1.07
C MET A 53 15.64 15.80 0.55
N ASP A 54 14.32 16.01 0.59
CA ASP A 54 13.35 15.00 0.16
C ASP A 54 13.30 14.92 -1.37
N ILE A 55 13.54 16.04 -2.07
CA ILE A 55 13.72 16.05 -3.53
C ILE A 55 15.04 15.40 -3.96
N GLU A 56 16.12 15.57 -3.19
CA GLU A 56 17.37 14.83 -3.42
C GLU A 56 17.14 13.32 -3.24
N ALA A 57 16.42 12.91 -2.20
CA ALA A 57 16.03 11.51 -2.00
C ALA A 57 15.14 10.99 -3.14
N LEU A 58 14.15 11.77 -3.58
CA LEU A 58 13.28 11.41 -4.71
C LEU A 58 14.09 11.20 -5.99
N SER A 59 15.01 12.12 -6.31
CA SER A 59 15.92 11.99 -7.46
C SER A 59 16.86 10.79 -7.32
N PHE A 60 17.37 10.51 -6.11
CA PHE A 60 18.22 9.34 -5.84
C PHE A 60 17.49 8.00 -6.09
N LEU A 61 16.19 7.95 -5.79
CA LEU A 61 15.36 6.77 -6.00
C LEU A 61 14.73 6.69 -7.41
N SER A 62 15.01 7.66 -8.29
CA SER A 62 14.36 7.78 -9.60
C SER A 62 15.32 7.64 -10.77
N TYR A 63 15.03 6.69 -11.66
CA TYR A 63 15.81 6.42 -12.86
C TYR A 63 14.92 6.41 -14.09
N SER A 64 15.50 6.61 -15.26
CA SER A 64 14.77 6.75 -16.52
C SER A 64 13.94 5.51 -16.92
N ASN A 65 14.23 4.35 -16.33
CA ASN A 65 13.58 3.08 -16.63
C ASN A 65 12.85 2.44 -15.45
N LYS A 66 13.01 2.93 -14.22
CA LYS A 66 12.31 2.47 -13.01
C LYS A 66 12.56 3.43 -11.84
N LEU A 67 11.66 3.41 -10.87
CA LEU A 67 11.95 3.93 -9.53
C LEU A 67 12.26 2.74 -8.60
N VAL A 68 13.05 2.97 -7.56
CA VAL A 68 13.43 1.95 -6.56
C VAL A 68 12.79 2.24 -5.21
N ALA A 69 12.56 1.19 -4.42
CA ALA A 69 11.68 1.23 -3.26
C ALA A 69 12.25 2.00 -2.06
N GLY A 70 13.56 1.93 -1.81
CA GLY A 70 14.16 2.62 -0.66
C GLY A 70 15.67 2.54 -0.55
N ALA A 71 16.24 3.30 0.38
CA ALA A 71 17.66 3.38 0.67
C ALA A 71 17.97 2.98 2.12
N TRP A 72 18.94 2.10 2.40
CA TRP A 72 19.89 1.41 1.50
C TRP A 72 19.55 -0.07 1.25
N ARG A 73 18.60 -0.64 2.02
CA ARG A 73 18.25 -2.07 1.96
C ARG A 73 17.41 -2.40 0.72
N PHE A 74 16.51 -1.51 0.33
CA PHE A 74 15.56 -1.73 -0.76
C PHE A 74 15.90 -0.94 -2.04
N LEU A 75 17.20 -0.83 -2.37
CA LEU A 75 17.71 -0.18 -3.60
C LEU A 75 17.45 -1.05 -4.85
N THR A 76 16.21 -1.50 -5.00
CA THR A 76 15.71 -2.35 -6.08
C THR A 76 14.25 -2.01 -6.37
N TYR A 77 13.71 -2.55 -7.46
CA TYR A 77 12.31 -2.34 -7.82
C TYR A 77 11.36 -3.13 -6.92
N PHE A 78 10.32 -2.45 -6.43
CA PHE A 78 9.10 -3.05 -5.90
C PHE A 78 7.90 -2.48 -6.65
N GLY A 79 7.17 -3.33 -7.38
CA GLY A 79 6.10 -2.89 -8.28
C GLY A 79 4.96 -2.19 -7.56
N ARG A 80 4.52 -2.76 -6.43
CA ARG A 80 3.48 -2.19 -5.59
C ARG A 80 3.88 -0.80 -5.08
N ASP A 81 5.01 -0.73 -4.40
CA ASP A 81 5.49 0.48 -3.73
C ASP A 81 5.71 1.61 -4.74
N THR A 82 6.27 1.27 -5.90
CA THR A 82 6.45 2.17 -7.03
C THR A 82 5.12 2.73 -7.54
N MET A 83 4.11 1.87 -7.75
CA MET A 83 2.79 2.30 -8.23
C MET A 83 2.00 3.10 -7.19
N ILE A 84 2.04 2.71 -5.91
CA ILE A 84 1.44 3.49 -4.81
C ILE A 84 2.06 4.88 -4.75
N SER A 85 3.40 4.95 -4.80
CA SER A 85 4.15 6.21 -4.80
C SER A 85 3.77 7.09 -5.99
N ALA A 86 3.68 6.51 -7.20
CA ALA A 86 3.28 7.23 -8.40
C ALA A 86 1.84 7.75 -8.33
N LEU A 87 0.91 6.99 -7.74
CA LEU A 87 -0.48 7.40 -7.55
C LEU A 87 -0.59 8.57 -6.55
N LEU A 88 0.15 8.53 -5.45
CA LEU A 88 0.13 9.58 -4.42
C LEU A 88 0.88 10.85 -4.87
N MET A 89 2.03 10.69 -5.53
CA MET A 89 2.86 11.81 -6.00
C MET A 89 2.57 12.26 -7.44
N GLN A 90 1.55 11.70 -8.09
CA GLN A 90 1.15 12.08 -9.45
C GLN A 90 1.08 13.60 -9.72
N PRO A 91 0.61 14.43 -8.76
CA PRO A 91 0.55 15.88 -8.97
C PRO A 91 1.91 16.53 -9.25
N ILE A 92 3.01 16.01 -8.68
CA ILE A 92 4.34 16.64 -8.76
C ILE A 92 5.31 15.91 -9.69
N LEU A 93 5.09 14.61 -9.96
CA LEU A 93 5.99 13.82 -10.79
C LEU A 93 5.93 14.25 -12.25
N SER A 94 7.09 14.22 -12.92
CA SER A 94 7.20 14.54 -14.33
C SER A 94 6.36 13.59 -15.19
N LYS A 95 5.86 14.12 -16.31
CA LYS A 95 4.94 13.44 -17.25
C LYS A 95 5.49 13.56 -18.68
N GLY A 96 5.22 12.57 -19.52
CA GLY A 96 5.67 12.52 -20.92
C GLY A 96 6.87 11.60 -21.14
N ASN A 97 7.50 11.73 -22.31
CA ASN A 97 8.60 10.86 -22.72
C ASN A 97 9.80 10.93 -21.76
N GLY A 98 10.25 9.78 -21.26
CA GLY A 98 11.39 9.70 -20.34
C GLY A 98 11.12 10.30 -18.95
N SER A 99 9.85 10.48 -18.60
CA SER A 99 9.44 11.01 -17.30
C SER A 99 9.38 9.95 -16.21
N ALA A 100 9.30 10.40 -14.95
CA ALA A 100 9.14 9.53 -13.79
C ALA A 100 7.88 8.63 -13.90
N ILE A 101 6.73 9.19 -14.32
CA ILE A 101 5.50 8.40 -14.46
C ILE A 101 5.62 7.32 -15.54
N GLU A 102 6.22 7.63 -16.70
CA GLU A 102 6.43 6.63 -17.75
C GLU A 102 7.48 5.58 -17.37
N ALA A 103 8.50 5.96 -16.59
CA ALA A 103 9.48 5.01 -16.03
C ALA A 103 8.82 4.02 -15.06
N VAL A 104 7.90 4.47 -14.20
CA VAL A 104 7.10 3.59 -13.35
C VAL A 104 6.28 2.60 -14.18
N ILE A 105 5.46 3.10 -15.10
CA ILE A 105 4.56 2.24 -15.90
C ILE A 105 5.36 1.24 -16.74
N GLY A 106 6.42 1.70 -17.41
CA GLY A 106 7.29 0.85 -18.22
C GLY A 106 7.92 -0.27 -17.39
N SER A 107 8.49 0.07 -16.23
CA SER A 107 9.15 -0.91 -15.35
C SER A 107 8.23 -2.03 -14.88
N VAL A 108 6.96 -1.73 -14.62
CA VAL A 108 5.93 -2.71 -14.24
C VAL A 108 5.58 -3.60 -15.42
N LEU A 109 5.35 -3.01 -16.60
CA LEU A 109 4.99 -3.74 -17.81
C LEU A 109 6.09 -4.72 -18.23
N GLU A 110 7.35 -4.30 -18.21
CA GLU A 110 8.50 -5.16 -18.52
C GLU A 110 8.63 -6.37 -17.60
N ARG A 111 8.17 -6.24 -16.35
CA ARG A 111 8.23 -7.28 -15.32
C ARG A 111 6.91 -8.02 -15.13
N LEU A 112 5.94 -7.86 -16.03
CA LEU A 112 4.77 -8.73 -16.01
C LEU A 112 5.16 -10.15 -16.42
N ASN A 113 4.55 -11.13 -15.76
CA ASN A 113 4.57 -12.49 -16.24
C ASN A 113 3.87 -12.55 -17.61
N ARG A 114 4.65 -12.81 -18.67
CA ARG A 114 4.16 -12.79 -20.06
C ARG A 114 3.10 -13.84 -20.36
N THR A 115 2.92 -14.84 -19.51
CA THR A 115 1.93 -15.91 -19.70
C THR A 115 0.61 -15.59 -19.01
N ASP A 116 0.65 -15.21 -17.73
CA ASP A 116 -0.57 -15.09 -16.91
C ASP A 116 -0.95 -13.67 -16.54
N GLY A 117 -0.09 -12.68 -16.82
CA GLY A 117 -0.33 -11.26 -16.56
C GLY A 117 -0.10 -10.79 -15.13
N SER A 118 0.44 -11.64 -14.25
CA SER A 118 0.80 -11.21 -12.89
C SER A 118 1.89 -10.16 -12.90
N ALA A 119 1.75 -9.15 -12.06
CA ALA A 119 2.73 -8.11 -11.84
C ALA A 119 3.79 -8.55 -10.83
N CYS A 120 5.05 -8.29 -11.17
CA CYS A 120 6.17 -8.54 -10.29
C CYS A 120 6.09 -7.61 -9.08
N HIS A 121 6.02 -8.21 -7.90
CA HIS A 121 6.04 -7.51 -6.63
C HIS A 121 7.43 -6.96 -6.33
N GLU A 122 8.47 -7.79 -6.44
CA GLU A 122 9.86 -7.44 -6.16
C GLU A 122 10.76 -8.08 -7.22
N GLU A 123 11.77 -7.35 -7.68
CA GLU A 123 12.82 -7.93 -8.52
C GLU A 123 14.04 -8.37 -7.69
N THR A 124 14.61 -9.50 -8.08
CA THR A 124 15.92 -9.97 -7.61
C THR A 124 16.92 -9.83 -8.76
N ILE A 125 18.03 -9.13 -8.52
CA ILE A 125 19.04 -8.79 -9.54
C ILE A 125 20.48 -9.09 -9.08
N GLY A 126 21.43 -8.97 -10.01
CA GLY A 126 22.87 -9.05 -9.73
C GLY A 126 23.35 -10.40 -9.19
N ASP A 127 24.39 -10.36 -8.36
CA ASP A 127 24.98 -11.57 -7.77
C ASP A 127 24.02 -12.31 -6.83
N TYR A 128 23.05 -11.61 -6.24
CA TYR A 128 22.02 -12.27 -5.43
C TYR A 128 21.08 -13.12 -6.29
N ALA A 129 20.68 -12.64 -7.48
CA ALA A 129 19.95 -13.47 -8.44
C ALA A 129 20.77 -14.68 -8.88
N THR A 130 22.08 -14.50 -9.11
CA THR A 130 23.00 -15.60 -9.44
C THR A 130 23.06 -16.63 -8.32
N TYR A 131 23.19 -16.18 -7.07
CA TYR A 131 23.17 -17.04 -5.89
C TYR A 131 21.87 -17.84 -5.78
N LEU A 132 20.71 -17.19 -5.93
CA LEU A 132 19.42 -17.87 -5.85
C LEU A 132 19.18 -18.85 -7.00
N ASN A 133 19.60 -18.50 -8.22
CA ASN A 133 19.60 -19.45 -9.35
C ASN A 133 20.41 -20.71 -9.00
N LEU A 134 21.62 -20.55 -8.44
CA LEU A 134 22.47 -21.68 -8.03
C LEU A 134 21.83 -22.53 -6.93
N GLN A 135 21.17 -21.92 -5.94
CA GLN A 135 20.41 -22.66 -4.90
C GLN A 135 19.29 -23.51 -5.51
N ASN A 136 18.70 -23.04 -6.61
CA ASN A 136 17.68 -23.75 -7.38
C ASN A 136 18.27 -24.69 -8.45
N ASN A 137 19.58 -24.97 -8.42
CA ASN A 137 20.30 -25.75 -9.43
C ASN A 137 20.20 -25.22 -10.87
N VAL A 138 19.97 -23.90 -11.03
CA VAL A 138 19.95 -23.20 -12.30
C VAL A 138 21.28 -22.46 -12.49
N THR A 139 22.00 -22.73 -13.58
CA THR A 139 23.22 -21.96 -13.92
C THR A 139 22.82 -20.73 -14.72
N SER A 140 22.48 -19.63 -14.04
CA SER A 140 22.07 -18.38 -14.67
C SER A 140 22.35 -17.16 -13.78
N THR A 141 22.59 -16.01 -14.41
CA THR A 141 22.63 -14.68 -13.76
C THR A 141 21.39 -13.86 -14.07
N SER A 142 20.38 -14.45 -14.73
CA SER A 142 19.14 -13.78 -15.08
C SER A 142 18.42 -13.28 -13.83
N PRO A 143 17.85 -12.06 -13.87
CA PRO A 143 17.06 -11.56 -12.78
C PRO A 143 15.77 -12.38 -12.60
N GLN A 144 15.20 -12.31 -11.40
CA GLN A 144 13.98 -13.03 -11.03
C GLN A 144 12.93 -12.03 -10.54
N CYS A 145 11.67 -12.45 -10.56
CA CYS A 145 10.55 -11.67 -10.05
C CYS A 145 9.74 -12.50 -9.06
N ASP A 146 9.41 -11.90 -7.93
CA ASP A 146 8.43 -12.45 -7.00
C ASP A 146 7.02 -12.07 -7.46
N TYR A 147 6.16 -13.07 -7.64
CA TYR A 147 4.77 -12.89 -8.04
C TYR A 147 3.80 -13.33 -6.93
N LYS A 148 4.27 -13.57 -5.70
CA LYS A 148 3.42 -14.14 -4.64
C LYS A 148 2.33 -13.18 -4.15
N MET A 149 2.60 -11.87 -4.19
CA MET A 149 1.65 -10.85 -3.76
C MET A 149 0.50 -10.72 -4.76
N ILE A 150 -0.73 -10.83 -4.27
CA ILE A 150 -1.95 -10.83 -5.06
C ILE A 150 -2.48 -9.41 -5.34
N ASP A 151 -2.05 -8.41 -4.58
CA ASP A 151 -2.50 -7.02 -4.64
C ASP A 151 -1.84 -6.23 -5.81
N THR A 152 -0.60 -6.57 -6.15
CA THR A 152 0.26 -5.81 -7.06
C THR A 152 -0.39 -5.66 -8.45
N ASP A 153 -1.09 -6.70 -8.91
CA ASP A 153 -1.78 -6.73 -10.21
C ASP A 153 -2.75 -5.55 -10.39
N TYR A 154 -3.45 -5.16 -9.34
CA TYR A 154 -4.60 -4.26 -9.42
C TYR A 154 -4.23 -2.78 -9.56
N TYR A 155 -3.01 -2.39 -9.16
CA TYR A 155 -2.57 -1.00 -9.26
C TYR A 155 -2.29 -0.57 -10.71
N LEU A 156 -1.85 -1.51 -11.57
CA LEU A 156 -1.48 -1.19 -12.94
C LEU A 156 -2.62 -0.56 -13.74
N PRO A 157 -3.82 -1.16 -13.88
CA PRO A 157 -4.90 -0.52 -14.63
C PRO A 157 -5.32 0.83 -14.03
N ILE A 158 -5.23 1.00 -12.71
CA ILE A 158 -5.52 2.27 -12.04
C ILE A 158 -4.52 3.35 -12.48
N LEU A 159 -3.23 3.05 -12.45
CA LEU A 159 -2.19 3.98 -12.86
C LEU A 159 -2.28 4.30 -14.37
N LEU A 160 -2.57 3.30 -15.20
CA LEU A 160 -2.81 3.48 -16.64
C LEU A 160 -3.99 4.42 -16.89
N ASP A 161 -5.11 4.25 -16.18
CA ASP A 161 -6.27 5.13 -16.31
C ASP A 161 -5.96 6.56 -15.84
N ARG A 162 -5.32 6.71 -14.67
CA ARG A 162 -4.94 8.02 -14.12
C ARG A 162 -4.01 8.80 -15.04
N TYR A 163 -3.09 8.12 -15.73
CA TYR A 163 -2.16 8.78 -16.64
C TYR A 163 -2.73 8.90 -18.06
N PHE A 164 -3.09 7.80 -18.70
CA PHE A 164 -3.45 7.81 -20.12
C PHE A 164 -4.88 8.28 -20.40
N ILE A 165 -5.81 8.18 -19.45
CA ILE A 165 -7.19 8.68 -19.65
C ILE A 165 -7.36 10.07 -19.05
N GLN A 166 -6.95 10.24 -17.79
CA GLN A 166 -7.28 11.45 -17.04
C GLN A 166 -6.29 12.60 -17.27
N SER A 167 -5.03 12.33 -17.62
CA SER A 167 -4.04 13.37 -17.95
C SER A 167 -4.02 13.71 -19.43
N LYS A 168 -3.98 15.01 -19.76
CA LYS A 168 -3.83 15.48 -21.14
C LYS A 168 -2.51 15.02 -21.76
N VAL A 169 -1.41 15.13 -21.01
CA VAL A 169 -0.07 14.73 -21.47
C VAL A 169 -0.03 13.22 -21.74
N GLY A 170 -0.64 12.42 -20.86
CA GLY A 170 -0.72 10.98 -21.04
C GLY A 170 -1.51 10.60 -22.29
N ARG A 171 -2.67 11.23 -22.53
CA ARG A 171 -3.47 10.99 -23.75
C ARG A 171 -2.68 11.15 -25.05
N GLU A 172 -1.81 12.16 -25.11
CA GLU A 172 -0.95 12.42 -26.29
C GLU A 172 0.19 11.38 -26.45
N ARG A 173 0.49 10.59 -25.42
CA ARG A 173 1.59 9.62 -25.39
C ARG A 173 1.18 8.18 -25.72
N ILE A 174 -0.13 7.89 -25.76
CA ILE A 174 -0.68 6.53 -25.84
C ILE A 174 -0.08 5.72 -26.98
N ASP A 175 -0.21 6.18 -28.23
CA ASP A 175 0.19 5.40 -29.40
C ASP A 175 1.68 5.04 -29.37
N VAL A 176 2.52 6.01 -29.03
CA VAL A 176 3.97 5.83 -28.96
C VAL A 176 4.36 4.96 -27.77
N PHE A 177 3.74 5.18 -26.61
CA PHE A 177 4.08 4.44 -25.39
C PHE A 177 3.72 2.96 -25.51
N PHE A 178 2.49 2.63 -25.93
CA PHE A 178 2.03 1.24 -25.99
C PHE A 178 2.60 0.44 -27.17
N SER A 179 3.18 1.11 -28.17
CA SER A 179 3.91 0.45 -29.27
C SER A 179 5.36 0.10 -28.93
N ASN A 180 5.90 0.59 -27.81
CA ASN A 180 7.22 0.18 -27.34
C ASN A 180 7.27 -1.33 -27.11
N GLU A 181 8.33 -1.95 -27.60
CA GLU A 181 8.69 -3.33 -27.28
C GLU A 181 9.25 -3.39 -25.87
N ALA A 182 8.71 -4.29 -25.04
CA ALA A 182 9.23 -4.49 -23.70
C ALA A 182 10.56 -5.23 -23.76
N GLU A 183 11.56 -4.72 -23.05
CA GLU A 183 12.81 -5.45 -22.89
C GLU A 183 12.56 -6.80 -22.19
N PRO A 184 13.22 -7.88 -22.62
CA PRO A 184 13.21 -9.15 -21.91
C PRO A 184 13.68 -9.01 -20.45
N PHE A 185 12.79 -9.31 -19.50
CA PHE A 185 13.17 -9.49 -18.11
C PHE A 185 13.36 -10.99 -17.80
N GLY A 186 14.52 -11.36 -17.26
CA GLY A 186 14.84 -12.75 -16.94
C GLY A 186 15.17 -13.60 -18.17
N ALA A 187 14.76 -14.86 -18.16
CA ALA A 187 15.03 -15.82 -19.24
C ALA A 187 13.95 -15.84 -20.36
N VAL A 188 13.19 -14.76 -20.51
CA VAL A 188 12.01 -14.73 -21.39
C VAL A 188 12.39 -14.28 -22.81
N GLU A 189 12.21 -15.15 -23.81
CA GLU A 189 12.64 -14.87 -25.20
C GLU A 189 11.58 -14.16 -26.08
N CYS A 190 10.33 -14.04 -25.62
CA CYS A 190 9.25 -13.45 -26.41
C CYS A 190 9.20 -11.92 -26.23
N THR A 191 9.36 -11.18 -27.33
CA THR A 191 9.13 -9.74 -27.39
C THR A 191 7.64 -9.44 -27.47
N LEU A 192 7.11 -8.74 -26.47
CA LEU A 192 5.74 -8.24 -26.42
C LEU A 192 5.77 -6.72 -26.32
N THR A 193 4.79 -6.04 -26.89
CA THR A 193 4.65 -4.60 -26.67
C THR A 193 4.05 -4.30 -25.30
N TYR A 194 4.23 -3.07 -24.83
CA TYR A 194 3.53 -2.55 -23.65
C TYR A 194 2.00 -2.69 -23.77
N GLY A 195 1.44 -2.50 -24.97
CA GLY A 195 0.02 -2.75 -25.24
C GLY A 195 -0.37 -4.22 -25.04
N ASN A 196 0.42 -5.17 -25.55
CA ASN A 196 0.15 -6.60 -25.34
C ASN A 196 0.19 -6.97 -23.85
N LEU A 197 1.17 -6.46 -23.11
CA LEU A 197 1.35 -6.73 -21.69
C LEU A 197 0.20 -6.17 -20.85
N SER A 198 -0.24 -4.96 -21.18
CA SER A 198 -1.40 -4.32 -20.55
C SER A 198 -2.67 -5.14 -20.78
N LEU A 199 -2.87 -5.66 -22.00
CA LEU A 199 -4.00 -6.54 -22.33
C LEU A 199 -3.94 -7.87 -21.57
N ILE A 200 -2.77 -8.50 -21.43
CA ILE A 200 -2.62 -9.76 -20.70
C ILE A 200 -2.96 -9.56 -19.21
N SER A 201 -2.46 -8.48 -18.59
CA SER A 201 -2.80 -8.13 -17.20
C SER A 201 -4.30 -7.88 -17.02
N ALA A 202 -4.93 -7.13 -17.94
CA ALA A 202 -6.37 -6.88 -17.86
C ALA A 202 -7.21 -8.17 -18.07
N LYS A 203 -6.78 -9.08 -18.97
CA LYS A 203 -7.40 -10.42 -19.15
C LYS A 203 -7.37 -11.22 -17.85
N ARG A 204 -6.26 -11.15 -17.12
CA ARG A 204 -6.12 -11.80 -15.80
C ARG A 204 -7.13 -11.25 -14.80
N ILE A 205 -7.16 -9.93 -14.61
CA ILE A 205 -8.04 -9.28 -13.62
C ILE A 205 -9.51 -9.56 -13.92
N MET A 206 -9.93 -9.45 -15.18
CA MET A 206 -11.29 -9.79 -15.62
C MET A 206 -11.65 -11.25 -15.33
N SER A 207 -10.69 -12.18 -15.51
CA SER A 207 -10.88 -13.60 -15.21
C SER A 207 -11.03 -13.86 -13.70
N LEU A 208 -10.19 -13.23 -12.87
CA LEU A 208 -10.23 -13.32 -11.41
C LEU A 208 -11.49 -12.70 -10.82
N ALA A 209 -12.00 -11.61 -11.40
CA ALA A 209 -13.19 -10.92 -10.95
C ALA A 209 -14.50 -11.70 -11.20
N ARG A 210 -14.54 -12.49 -12.28
CA ARG A 210 -15.76 -13.12 -12.80
C ARG A 210 -16.48 -14.03 -11.80
N PRO A 211 -15.82 -14.95 -11.05
CA PRO A 211 -16.50 -15.85 -10.12
C PRO A 211 -17.34 -15.10 -9.08
N PHE A 212 -16.79 -14.06 -8.45
CA PHE A 212 -17.52 -13.27 -7.45
C PHE A 212 -18.63 -12.45 -8.10
N ALA A 213 -18.33 -11.79 -9.22
CA ALA A 213 -19.32 -10.99 -9.95
C ALA A 213 -20.52 -11.82 -10.45
N THR A 214 -20.34 -13.14 -10.62
CA THR A 214 -21.41 -14.07 -11.01
C THR A 214 -22.13 -14.66 -9.80
N ASN A 215 -21.40 -15.00 -8.75
CA ASN A 215 -21.92 -15.61 -7.53
C ASN A 215 -21.20 -15.02 -6.31
N PRO A 216 -21.73 -13.93 -5.71
CA PRO A 216 -21.07 -13.20 -4.63
C PRO A 216 -21.08 -14.00 -3.32
N THR A 217 -20.06 -14.83 -3.14
CA THR A 217 -19.90 -15.69 -1.96
C THR A 217 -18.46 -15.59 -1.46
N LYS A 218 -18.22 -15.88 -0.17
CA LYS A 218 -16.88 -15.86 0.44
C LYS A 218 -15.86 -16.69 -0.35
N LYS A 219 -16.29 -17.84 -0.89
CA LYS A 219 -15.44 -18.72 -1.71
C LYS A 219 -14.90 -18.05 -2.98
N ASN A 220 -15.64 -17.10 -3.53
CA ASN A 220 -15.30 -16.45 -4.79
C ASN A 220 -14.59 -15.11 -4.62
N LEU A 221 -14.37 -14.65 -3.38
CA LEU A 221 -13.45 -13.55 -3.09
C LEU A 221 -12.03 -13.89 -3.56
N ILE A 222 -11.15 -12.90 -3.60
CA ILE A 222 -9.72 -13.10 -3.85
C ILE A 222 -9.05 -13.56 -2.56
N HIS A 223 -8.37 -14.69 -2.65
CA HIS A 223 -7.67 -15.34 -1.53
C HIS A 223 -6.16 -15.24 -1.77
N LEU A 224 -5.38 -15.24 -0.68
CA LEU A 224 -3.94 -15.48 -0.75
C LEU A 224 -3.67 -16.84 -1.40
N LYS A 225 -2.58 -16.94 -2.18
CA LYS A 225 -2.12 -18.19 -2.79
C LYS A 225 -1.92 -19.26 -1.72
N ALA A 226 -2.39 -20.49 -1.96
CA ALA A 226 -2.55 -21.55 -0.94
C ALA A 226 -1.32 -21.74 -0.04
N ASP A 227 -0.11 -21.74 -0.60
CA ASP A 227 1.14 -22.01 0.12
C ASP A 227 1.89 -20.74 0.55
N GLN A 228 1.27 -19.57 0.43
CA GLN A 228 1.85 -18.29 0.81
C GLN A 228 1.21 -17.81 2.11
N ILE A 229 2.03 -17.38 3.06
CA ILE A 229 1.58 -16.82 4.35
C ILE A 229 1.37 -15.30 4.29
N VAL A 230 1.86 -14.67 3.23
CA VAL A 230 1.72 -13.24 2.92
C VAL A 230 1.25 -13.10 1.48
N GLY A 231 0.62 -11.98 1.15
CA GLY A 231 0.27 -11.71 -0.25
C GLY A 231 -0.35 -10.34 -0.52
N GLU A 232 -0.33 -9.40 0.41
CA GLU A 232 -0.68 -8.01 0.16
C GLU A 232 0.30 -7.08 0.88
N TRP A 233 -0.02 -5.79 1.00
CA TRP A 233 0.87 -4.77 1.54
C TRP A 233 1.33 -5.04 2.97
N ARG A 234 0.51 -5.70 3.78
CA ARG A 234 0.84 -6.15 5.14
C ARG A 234 1.62 -7.47 5.09
N ASP A 235 2.74 -7.45 4.39
CA ASP A 235 3.60 -8.60 4.07
C ASP A 235 4.45 -9.17 5.23
N SER A 236 3.94 -9.09 6.46
CA SER A 236 4.49 -9.80 7.62
C SER A 236 3.59 -10.98 8.00
N THR A 237 4.14 -12.00 8.68
CA THR A 237 3.40 -13.23 9.04
C THR A 237 2.06 -12.98 9.74
N TYR A 238 2.00 -11.95 10.59
CA TYR A 238 0.77 -11.55 11.30
C TYR A 238 0.15 -10.27 10.75
N GLY A 239 0.62 -9.75 9.60
CA GLY A 239 0.18 -8.46 9.08
C GLY A 239 -1.33 -8.36 8.85
N ILE A 240 -1.96 -9.47 8.47
CA ILE A 240 -3.42 -9.63 8.43
C ILE A 240 -3.94 -10.71 9.40
N GLY A 241 -3.22 -10.97 10.50
CA GLY A 241 -3.61 -11.95 11.52
C GLY A 241 -3.70 -13.39 11.00
N GLY A 242 -2.91 -13.72 9.98
CA GLY A 242 -2.97 -15.00 9.26
C GLY A 242 -4.19 -15.16 8.36
N GLY A 243 -4.95 -14.09 8.12
CA GLY A 243 -6.09 -14.06 7.22
C GLY A 243 -5.75 -14.59 5.82
N ARG A 244 -6.74 -15.17 5.15
CA ARG A 244 -6.60 -15.69 3.79
C ARG A 244 -7.31 -14.84 2.75
N ILE A 245 -8.20 -13.95 3.18
CA ILE A 245 -9.01 -13.10 2.31
C ILE A 245 -8.86 -11.66 2.79
N PRO A 246 -7.96 -10.86 2.19
CA PRO A 246 -7.68 -9.49 2.63
C PRO A 246 -8.82 -8.51 2.33
N TYR A 247 -9.07 -7.56 3.23
CA TYR A 247 -10.09 -6.53 3.06
C TYR A 247 -9.78 -5.60 1.88
N ASP A 248 -8.63 -4.94 1.90
CA ASP A 248 -8.16 -3.96 0.92
C ASP A 248 -8.27 -4.46 -0.53
N VAL A 249 -7.81 -5.69 -0.79
CA VAL A 249 -7.82 -6.31 -2.12
C VAL A 249 -9.24 -6.47 -2.63
N ASN A 250 -10.14 -6.96 -1.77
CA ASN A 250 -11.48 -7.35 -2.16
C ASN A 250 -12.46 -6.17 -2.20
N THR A 251 -12.31 -5.20 -1.29
CA THR A 251 -13.25 -4.09 -1.12
C THR A 251 -12.81 -2.81 -1.84
N ALA A 252 -11.53 -2.68 -2.20
CA ALA A 252 -11.01 -1.49 -2.87
C ALA A 252 -10.26 -1.79 -4.17
N LEU A 253 -9.19 -2.60 -4.13
CA LEU A 253 -8.28 -2.74 -5.28
C LEU A 253 -8.93 -3.44 -6.47
N MET A 254 -9.59 -4.59 -6.26
CA MET A 254 -10.29 -5.31 -7.33
C MET A 254 -11.37 -4.45 -8.02
N PRO A 255 -12.34 -3.86 -7.31
CA PRO A 255 -13.32 -2.98 -7.95
C PRO A 255 -12.68 -1.75 -8.62
N ALA A 256 -11.64 -1.15 -8.04
CA ALA A 256 -10.96 0.00 -8.64
C ALA A 256 -10.27 -0.38 -9.96
N ALA A 257 -9.57 -1.52 -9.99
CA ALA A 257 -8.97 -2.05 -11.20
C ALA A 257 -10.03 -2.32 -12.29
N LEU A 258 -11.19 -2.86 -11.93
CA LEU A 258 -12.30 -3.10 -12.86
C LEU A 258 -12.88 -1.79 -13.42
N ARG A 259 -13.05 -0.75 -12.59
CA ARG A 259 -13.47 0.59 -13.05
C ARG A 259 -12.46 1.19 -14.01
N SER A 260 -11.17 1.05 -13.73
CA SER A 260 -10.11 1.52 -14.60
C SER A 260 -10.04 0.73 -15.91
N ILE A 261 -10.20 -0.59 -15.88
CA ILE A 261 -10.34 -1.40 -17.11
C ILE A 261 -11.56 -0.95 -17.93
N ALA A 262 -12.70 -0.68 -17.28
CA ALA A 262 -13.89 -0.18 -17.95
C ALA A 262 -13.65 1.18 -18.62
N SER A 263 -12.95 2.09 -17.94
CA SER A 263 -12.57 3.41 -18.46
C SER A 263 -11.61 3.29 -19.65
N LEU A 264 -10.53 2.52 -19.50
CA LEU A 264 -9.56 2.24 -20.56
C LEU A 264 -10.21 1.60 -21.80
N ALA A 265 -11.17 0.69 -21.62
CA ALA A 265 -11.89 0.03 -22.71
C ALA A 265 -12.94 0.93 -23.40
N ARG A 266 -13.39 2.03 -22.78
CA ARG A 266 -14.37 2.97 -23.36
C ARG A 266 -13.77 3.95 -24.34
N SER A 267 -12.49 4.28 -24.17
CA SER A 267 -11.90 5.37 -24.93
C SER A 267 -11.76 4.98 -26.41
N GLU A 268 -12.54 5.64 -27.27
CA GLU A 268 -12.56 5.43 -28.72
C GLU A 268 -11.20 5.72 -29.37
N ASP A 269 -10.39 6.56 -28.72
CA ASP A 269 -9.03 6.93 -29.13
C ASP A 269 -8.00 5.82 -28.86
N ILE A 270 -8.36 4.76 -28.12
CA ILE A 270 -7.39 3.90 -27.47
C ILE A 270 -7.63 2.42 -27.77
N ARG A 271 -6.82 1.86 -28.67
CA ARG A 271 -6.69 0.41 -28.91
C ARG A 271 -5.84 -0.29 -27.84
N ILE A 272 -5.89 0.12 -26.55
CA ILE A 272 -5.19 -0.59 -25.46
C ILE A 272 -5.75 -2.01 -25.34
N PHE A 273 -7.07 -2.16 -25.52
CA PHE A 273 -7.74 -3.45 -25.55
C PHE A 273 -8.54 -3.63 -26.86
N PRO A 274 -7.87 -3.78 -28.02
CA PRO A 274 -8.53 -3.80 -29.32
C PRO A 274 -9.45 -5.01 -29.50
N GLU A 275 -9.21 -6.08 -28.75
CA GLU A 275 -9.98 -7.33 -28.75
C GLU A 275 -11.16 -7.33 -27.76
N ALA A 276 -11.35 -6.25 -27.00
CA ALA A 276 -12.19 -6.23 -25.80
C ALA A 276 -13.40 -5.28 -25.92
N SER A 277 -14.08 -5.28 -27.06
CA SER A 277 -15.14 -4.31 -27.40
C SER A 277 -16.32 -4.25 -26.44
N ASN A 278 -16.55 -5.29 -25.63
CA ASN A 278 -17.61 -5.32 -24.60
C ASN A 278 -17.11 -5.14 -23.16
N TRP A 279 -15.81 -4.95 -22.94
CA TRP A 279 -15.24 -4.91 -21.60
C TRP A 279 -15.57 -3.65 -20.82
N SER A 280 -15.84 -2.53 -21.48
CA SER A 280 -16.33 -1.32 -20.83
C SER A 280 -17.53 -1.63 -19.92
N THR A 281 -18.61 -2.10 -20.53
CA THR A 281 -19.85 -2.44 -19.83
C THR A 281 -19.69 -3.66 -18.90
N LEU A 282 -18.93 -4.68 -19.32
CA LEU A 282 -18.75 -5.89 -18.53
C LEU A 282 -17.95 -5.64 -17.25
N ALA A 283 -16.85 -4.89 -17.34
CA ALA A 283 -16.01 -4.53 -16.21
C ALA A 283 -16.75 -3.59 -15.26
N ASP A 284 -17.54 -2.63 -15.75
CA ASP A 284 -18.42 -1.81 -14.90
C ASP A 284 -19.47 -2.65 -14.15
N LYS A 285 -20.06 -3.64 -14.82
CA LYS A 285 -20.98 -4.58 -14.17
C LYS A 285 -20.28 -5.39 -13.08
N TYR A 286 -19.08 -5.90 -13.34
CA TYR A 286 -18.31 -6.62 -12.33
C TYR A 286 -17.96 -5.69 -11.17
N ALA A 287 -17.38 -4.52 -11.45
CA ALA A 287 -17.02 -3.53 -10.46
C ALA A 287 -18.19 -3.20 -9.53
N LYS A 288 -19.39 -2.97 -10.07
CA LYS A 288 -20.58 -2.71 -9.26
C LYS A 288 -20.91 -3.85 -8.29
N VAL A 289 -20.86 -5.11 -8.73
CA VAL A 289 -21.11 -6.25 -7.84
C VAL A 289 -20.05 -6.34 -6.73
N TRP A 290 -18.78 -6.14 -7.08
CA TRP A 290 -17.68 -6.09 -6.12
C TRP A 290 -17.84 -4.94 -5.12
N GLU A 291 -18.15 -3.73 -5.58
CA GLU A 291 -18.38 -2.55 -4.75
C GLU A 291 -19.53 -2.77 -3.76
N ASP A 292 -20.67 -3.25 -4.25
CA ASP A 292 -21.92 -3.32 -3.49
C ASP A 292 -21.96 -4.55 -2.54
N SER A 293 -21.27 -5.65 -2.87
CA SER A 293 -21.46 -6.92 -2.15
C SER A 293 -20.34 -7.28 -1.16
N THR A 294 -19.15 -6.69 -1.28
CA THR A 294 -17.95 -7.17 -0.55
C THR A 294 -17.90 -6.73 0.91
N LEU A 295 -18.27 -5.49 1.24
CA LEU A 295 -18.14 -4.96 2.61
C LEU A 295 -18.86 -5.82 3.66
N SER A 296 -20.03 -6.37 3.32
CA SER A 296 -20.84 -7.17 4.25
C SER A 296 -20.13 -8.43 4.76
N PHE A 297 -19.17 -8.98 3.99
CA PHE A 297 -18.38 -10.14 4.44
C PHE A 297 -17.44 -9.79 5.59
N PHE A 298 -16.97 -8.55 5.67
CA PHE A 298 -15.99 -8.07 6.64
C PHE A 298 -16.65 -7.30 7.80
N GLU A 299 -17.95 -7.02 7.73
CA GLU A 299 -18.64 -6.21 8.73
C GLU A 299 -18.64 -6.88 10.11
N VAL A 300 -18.25 -6.13 11.13
CA VAL A 300 -18.28 -6.49 12.55
C VAL A 300 -19.18 -5.47 13.25
N ASN A 301 -20.17 -5.97 13.97
CA ASN A 301 -21.12 -5.16 14.75
C ASN A 301 -20.93 -5.46 16.23
N VAL A 302 -20.70 -4.41 17.03
CA VAL A 302 -20.40 -4.51 18.46
C VAL A 302 -21.34 -3.57 19.21
N SER A 303 -22.00 -4.06 20.25
CA SER A 303 -22.81 -3.19 21.11
C SER A 303 -21.93 -2.22 21.88
N LYS A 304 -22.47 -1.07 22.32
CA LYS A 304 -21.71 -0.11 23.15
C LYS A 304 -21.07 -0.77 24.38
N ALA A 305 -21.85 -1.54 25.13
CA ALA A 305 -21.37 -2.23 26.33
C ALA A 305 -20.23 -3.20 26.00
N GLU A 306 -20.38 -3.97 24.92
CA GLU A 306 -19.34 -4.90 24.50
C GLU A 306 -18.07 -4.19 23.99
N ALA A 307 -18.20 -3.04 23.33
CA ALA A 307 -17.04 -2.27 22.87
C ALA A 307 -16.24 -1.73 24.06
N ILE A 308 -16.94 -1.23 25.10
CA ILE A 308 -16.34 -0.79 26.37
C ILE A 308 -15.59 -1.97 27.03
N ASP A 309 -16.26 -3.11 27.22
CA ASP A 309 -15.66 -4.29 27.85
C ASP A 309 -14.41 -4.77 27.09
N ARG A 310 -14.44 -4.78 25.75
CA ARG A 310 -13.31 -5.21 24.91
C ARG A 310 -12.09 -4.29 25.06
N VAL A 311 -12.26 -2.97 25.00
CA VAL A 311 -11.12 -2.04 25.13
C VAL A 311 -10.56 -1.99 26.54
N GLU A 312 -11.39 -2.16 27.56
CA GLU A 312 -10.94 -2.26 28.95
C GLU A 312 -10.12 -3.54 29.16
N SER A 313 -10.60 -4.67 28.63
CA SER A 313 -9.83 -5.91 28.62
C SER A 313 -8.50 -5.79 27.85
N PHE A 314 -8.45 -5.02 26.76
CA PHE A 314 -7.21 -4.74 26.04
C PHE A 314 -6.21 -3.99 26.90
N VAL A 315 -6.63 -2.92 27.59
CA VAL A 315 -5.73 -2.15 28.46
C VAL A 315 -5.24 -3.00 29.63
N ASP A 316 -6.08 -3.86 30.20
CA ASP A 316 -5.73 -4.71 31.33
C ASP A 316 -4.72 -5.82 30.96
N THR A 317 -4.65 -6.21 29.68
CA THR A 317 -3.82 -7.33 29.20
C THR A 317 -2.66 -6.91 28.31
N SER A 318 -2.67 -5.69 27.77
CA SER A 318 -1.64 -5.20 26.86
C SER A 318 -0.29 -5.10 27.57
N THR A 319 0.75 -5.58 26.89
CA THR A 319 2.13 -5.54 27.38
C THR A 319 2.90 -4.29 26.97
N PHE A 320 2.33 -3.48 26.06
CA PHE A 320 2.97 -2.29 25.50
C PHE A 320 2.17 -1.00 25.70
N TYR A 321 0.94 -1.09 26.24
CA TYR A 321 0.07 0.04 26.51
C TYR A 321 -0.62 -0.11 27.86
N ASN A 322 -0.45 0.87 28.76
CA ASN A 322 -1.12 0.90 30.07
C ASN A 322 -1.77 2.26 30.37
N GLY A 323 -2.19 2.96 29.30
CA GLY A 323 -2.91 4.23 29.36
C GLY A 323 -4.42 4.07 29.54
N PRO A 324 -5.22 5.13 29.31
CA PRO A 324 -6.68 5.05 29.38
C PRO A 324 -7.27 4.18 28.26
N SER A 325 -8.38 3.49 28.54
CA SER A 325 -9.11 2.72 27.52
C SER A 325 -9.84 3.60 26.51
N ASN A 326 -10.08 4.87 26.87
CA ASN A 326 -10.88 5.83 26.11
C ASN A 326 -12.32 5.32 25.85
N SER A 327 -12.84 4.50 26.77
CA SER A 327 -14.18 3.88 26.65
C SER A 327 -15.33 4.89 26.73
N GLU A 328 -15.07 6.09 27.26
CA GLU A 328 -15.99 7.22 27.26
C GLU A 328 -16.34 7.74 25.87
N TYR A 329 -15.52 7.45 24.85
CA TYR A 329 -15.74 7.89 23.46
C TYR A 329 -16.71 6.96 22.68
N PHE A 330 -17.29 5.94 23.31
CA PHE A 330 -18.35 5.14 22.69
C PHE A 330 -19.73 5.76 22.95
N ASP A 331 -20.28 6.43 21.93
CA ASP A 331 -21.61 7.05 22.04
C ASP A 331 -22.77 6.13 21.64
N GLY A 332 -22.47 4.95 21.09
CA GLY A 332 -23.46 4.01 20.59
C GLY A 332 -22.87 2.67 20.16
N PRO A 333 -23.67 1.80 19.51
CA PRO A 333 -23.15 0.61 18.86
C PRO A 333 -22.11 1.00 17.79
N LEU A 334 -21.11 0.14 17.63
CA LEU A 334 -20.03 0.31 16.68
C LEU A 334 -20.17 -0.71 15.55
N THR A 335 -20.08 -0.23 14.31
CA THR A 335 -19.83 -1.05 13.13
C THR A 335 -18.42 -0.76 12.65
N TYR A 336 -17.65 -1.78 12.29
CA TYR A 336 -16.37 -1.63 11.60
C TYR A 336 -16.09 -2.83 10.69
N TYR A 337 -15.03 -2.76 9.90
CA TYR A 337 -14.65 -3.84 8.99
C TYR A 337 -13.40 -4.57 9.49
N SER A 338 -13.49 -5.90 9.56
CA SER A 338 -12.38 -6.79 9.90
C SER A 338 -11.27 -6.69 8.85
N LEU A 339 -10.03 -6.77 9.29
CA LEU A 339 -8.84 -6.65 8.44
C LEU A 339 -8.75 -7.76 7.36
N ALA A 340 -9.19 -8.96 7.69
CA ALA A 340 -9.25 -10.10 6.78
C ALA A 340 -10.25 -11.15 7.27
N LEU A 341 -10.53 -12.16 6.43
CA LEU A 341 -11.29 -13.37 6.81
C LEU A 341 -10.38 -14.59 6.89
N ASP A 342 -10.84 -15.61 7.61
CA ASP A 342 -10.20 -16.92 7.74
C ASP A 342 -8.75 -16.81 8.29
N GLY A 343 -8.61 -16.25 9.49
CA GLY A 343 -7.34 -15.96 10.17
C GLY A 343 -6.77 -17.11 11.01
N TYR A 344 -5.57 -16.91 11.57
CA TYR A 344 -4.91 -17.88 12.44
C TYR A 344 -5.71 -18.19 13.70
N GLY A 345 -5.74 -19.46 14.11
CA GLY A 345 -6.59 -19.90 15.21
C GLY A 345 -8.03 -20.20 14.77
N ASN A 346 -8.25 -20.42 13.47
CA ASN A 346 -9.55 -20.68 12.85
C ASN A 346 -10.52 -19.49 12.94
N LEU A 347 -9.99 -18.26 12.98
CA LEU A 347 -10.81 -17.06 13.08
C LEU A 347 -11.64 -16.87 11.83
N SER A 348 -12.95 -16.73 12.00
CA SER A 348 -13.82 -16.40 10.87
C SER A 348 -13.52 -15.00 10.31
N LYS A 349 -13.21 -14.06 11.20
CA LYS A 349 -12.84 -12.67 10.92
C LYS A 349 -11.64 -12.26 11.79
N VAL A 350 -10.73 -11.53 11.19
CA VAL A 350 -9.63 -10.87 11.91
C VAL A 350 -10.14 -9.52 12.38
N GLU A 351 -10.73 -9.48 13.59
CA GLU A 351 -11.46 -8.34 14.18
C GLU A 351 -10.53 -7.18 14.62
N VAL A 352 -9.62 -6.76 13.75
CA VAL A 352 -8.67 -5.67 13.94
C VAL A 352 -9.17 -4.42 13.22
N LEU A 353 -9.38 -3.34 13.98
CA LEU A 353 -9.68 -2.03 13.42
C LEU A 353 -8.44 -1.54 12.64
N ASN A 354 -8.60 -0.98 11.45
CA ASN A 354 -7.46 -0.75 10.56
C ASN A 354 -7.67 0.46 9.64
N THR A 355 -6.62 0.88 8.96
CA THR A 355 -6.61 2.04 8.06
C THR A 355 -6.90 1.68 6.60
N ASP A 356 -7.15 0.40 6.25
CA ASP A 356 -7.27 -0.04 4.86
C ASP A 356 -8.50 0.54 4.14
N ASP A 357 -9.42 1.16 4.88
CA ASP A 357 -10.46 2.03 4.32
C ASP A 357 -9.88 3.16 3.44
N CYS A 358 -8.61 3.57 3.66
CA CYS A 358 -7.92 4.56 2.84
C CYS A 358 -7.93 4.20 1.35
N PHE A 359 -7.79 2.91 1.01
CA PHE A 359 -7.81 2.44 -0.37
C PHE A 359 -9.16 2.69 -1.01
N ARG A 360 -10.25 2.37 -0.29
CA ARG A 360 -11.61 2.57 -0.79
C ARG A 360 -11.89 4.06 -1.00
N HIS A 361 -11.55 4.91 -0.03
CA HIS A 361 -11.78 6.35 -0.14
C HIS A 361 -10.92 7.02 -1.21
N PHE A 362 -9.69 6.56 -1.44
CA PHE A 362 -8.78 7.12 -2.43
C PHE A 362 -9.07 6.63 -3.87
N LEU A 363 -9.47 5.37 -4.03
CA LEU A 363 -9.55 4.74 -5.35
C LEU A 363 -10.96 4.69 -5.95
N LEU A 364 -12.00 4.73 -5.12
CA LEU A 364 -13.37 4.45 -5.57
C LEU A 364 -14.31 5.67 -5.50
N ASN A 365 -15.24 5.69 -6.45
CA ASN A 365 -16.39 6.59 -6.52
C ASN A 365 -17.67 5.75 -6.48
N THR A 366 -17.94 5.12 -5.32
CA THR A 366 -19.01 4.13 -5.20
C THR A 366 -20.40 4.76 -5.34
N THR A 367 -21.34 3.96 -5.86
CA THR A 367 -22.69 4.43 -6.22
C THR A 367 -23.79 4.01 -5.24
N ASP A 368 -23.58 2.97 -4.44
CA ASP A 368 -24.47 2.64 -3.31
C ASP A 368 -24.32 3.70 -2.21
N GLN A 369 -25.28 4.62 -2.17
CA GLN A 369 -25.25 5.77 -1.27
C GLN A 369 -25.41 5.40 0.20
N VAL A 370 -26.22 4.38 0.51
CA VAL A 370 -26.43 3.94 1.90
C VAL A 370 -25.14 3.32 2.44
N GLN A 371 -24.53 2.44 1.65
CA GLN A 371 -23.27 1.81 2.00
C GLN A 371 -22.12 2.83 2.08
N LEU A 372 -22.02 3.74 1.11
CA LEU A 372 -21.02 4.83 1.11
C LEU A 372 -21.15 5.69 2.37
N THR A 373 -22.38 6.13 2.70
CA THR A 373 -22.64 6.98 3.87
C THR A 373 -22.27 6.27 5.16
N SER A 374 -22.62 4.98 5.30
CA SER A 374 -22.25 4.18 6.48
C SER A 374 -20.73 3.99 6.59
N SER A 375 -20.08 3.56 5.51
CA SER A 375 -18.64 3.26 5.48
C SER A 375 -17.78 4.50 5.74
N ILE A 376 -18.07 5.64 5.10
CA ILE A 376 -17.26 6.85 5.30
C ILE A 376 -17.46 7.43 6.72
N ASN A 377 -18.68 7.36 7.27
CA ASN A 377 -18.94 7.77 8.65
C ASN A 377 -18.20 6.87 9.64
N GLN A 378 -18.17 5.57 9.38
CA GLN A 378 -17.42 4.61 10.20
C GLN A 378 -15.91 4.93 10.19
N THR A 379 -15.32 5.17 9.02
CA THR A 379 -13.89 5.55 8.93
C THR A 379 -13.63 6.85 9.68
N ALA A 380 -14.51 7.85 9.53
CA ALA A 380 -14.41 9.11 10.25
C ALA A 380 -14.42 8.93 11.77
N ASN A 381 -15.35 8.13 12.29
CA ASN A 381 -15.44 7.84 13.72
C ASN A 381 -14.24 7.02 14.25
N ASN A 382 -13.60 6.19 13.43
CA ASN A 382 -12.37 5.50 13.82
C ASN A 382 -11.20 6.47 13.99
N ILE A 383 -11.12 7.49 13.14
CA ILE A 383 -10.08 8.53 13.21
C ILE A 383 -10.37 9.49 14.38
N LEU A 384 -11.62 9.88 14.60
CA LEU A 384 -11.96 10.82 15.68
C LEU A 384 -11.71 10.25 17.08
N ARG A 385 -11.85 8.93 17.26
CA ARG A 385 -11.64 8.28 18.55
C ARG A 385 -10.15 8.03 18.84
N PRO A 386 -9.68 8.34 20.06
CA PRO A 386 -8.32 8.01 20.47
C PRO A 386 -8.09 6.49 20.56
N PHE A 387 -6.88 6.02 20.22
CA PHE A 387 -6.46 4.66 20.52
C PHE A 387 -6.47 4.41 22.05
N PRO A 388 -7.01 3.27 22.55
CA PRO A 388 -7.45 2.09 21.80
C PRO A 388 -8.94 2.05 21.40
N ALA A 389 -9.75 3.05 21.74
CA ALA A 389 -11.16 3.11 21.30
C ALA A 389 -11.32 3.36 19.79
N GLY A 390 -10.35 4.04 19.17
CA GLY A 390 -10.22 4.27 17.72
C GLY A 390 -8.79 4.04 17.25
N LEU A 391 -8.34 4.84 16.28
CA LEU A 391 -7.03 4.68 15.63
C LEU A 391 -6.05 5.81 15.95
N THR A 392 -6.51 6.95 16.48
CA THR A 392 -5.66 8.15 16.58
C THR A 392 -4.84 8.19 17.86
N THR A 393 -3.55 8.45 17.71
CA THR A 393 -2.62 8.85 18.77
C THR A 393 -2.13 10.28 18.51
N PRO A 394 -1.45 10.95 19.46
CA PRO A 394 -0.77 12.22 19.20
C PRO A 394 0.34 12.14 18.14
N LEU A 395 0.81 10.94 17.81
CA LEU A 395 1.92 10.72 16.87
C LEU A 395 1.44 10.33 15.45
N GLY A 396 0.13 10.18 15.26
CA GLY A 396 -0.49 9.72 14.02
C GLY A 396 -1.60 8.68 14.23
N VAL A 397 -2.09 8.12 13.14
CA VAL A 397 -3.14 7.08 13.13
C VAL A 397 -2.50 5.70 13.00
N VAL A 398 -2.75 4.79 13.93
CA VAL A 398 -2.19 3.43 13.88
C VAL A 398 -2.83 2.61 12.77
N VAL A 399 -2.05 1.81 12.04
CA VAL A 399 -2.53 1.04 10.89
C VAL A 399 -3.37 -0.18 11.27
N ALA A 400 -3.22 -0.67 12.50
CA ALA A 400 -3.97 -1.77 13.05
C ALA A 400 -4.17 -1.58 14.56
N ASN A 401 -5.37 -1.89 15.05
CA ASN A 401 -5.74 -1.84 16.45
C ASN A 401 -6.53 -3.13 16.82
N PRO A 402 -5.93 -4.04 17.61
CA PRO A 402 -6.56 -5.30 18.01
C PRO A 402 -7.50 -5.17 19.23
N ALA A 403 -7.65 -3.98 19.82
CA ALA A 403 -8.34 -3.80 21.11
C ALA A 403 -9.83 -4.18 21.08
N LEU A 404 -10.45 -4.17 19.91
CA LEU A 404 -11.83 -4.57 19.71
C LEU A 404 -11.98 -6.03 19.31
N ALA A 405 -10.91 -6.84 19.31
CA ALA A 405 -11.04 -8.26 18.99
C ALA A 405 -11.80 -9.02 20.09
N ARG A 406 -12.62 -10.01 19.70
CA ARG A 406 -13.18 -11.00 20.64
C ARG A 406 -12.74 -12.41 20.29
N GLU A 407 -12.94 -12.81 19.04
CA GLU A 407 -12.44 -14.10 18.57
C GLU A 407 -10.91 -14.03 18.44
N GLY A 408 -10.19 -14.96 19.07
CA GLY A 408 -8.72 -15.00 19.00
C GLY A 408 -8.02 -13.81 19.64
N PHE A 409 -8.66 -13.12 20.59
CA PHE A 409 -8.12 -11.94 21.27
C PHE A 409 -6.65 -12.12 21.69
N ASP A 410 -6.31 -13.21 22.38
CA ASP A 410 -4.93 -13.48 22.83
C ASP A 410 -3.94 -13.55 21.66
N VAL A 411 -4.33 -14.17 20.54
CA VAL A 411 -3.49 -14.27 19.34
C VAL A 411 -3.31 -12.89 18.70
N LEU A 412 -4.37 -12.10 18.60
CA LEU A 412 -4.31 -10.79 17.94
C LEU A 412 -3.55 -9.76 18.78
N VAL A 413 -3.83 -9.64 20.08
CA VAL A 413 -3.14 -8.69 20.98
C VAL A 413 -1.65 -9.01 21.12
N THR A 414 -1.28 -10.29 21.14
CA THR A 414 0.13 -10.71 21.22
C THR A 414 0.94 -10.36 19.97
N ASN A 415 0.30 -10.30 18.80
CA ASN A 415 1.00 -10.18 17.52
C ASN A 415 0.81 -8.81 16.83
N PHE A 416 -0.23 -8.05 17.16
CA PHE A 416 -0.44 -6.66 16.71
C PHE A 416 0.03 -5.66 17.77
N THR A 417 1.32 -5.74 18.12
CA THR A 417 1.95 -4.82 19.09
C THR A 417 2.42 -3.53 18.42
N ASN A 418 2.88 -2.57 19.22
CA ASN A 418 3.57 -1.38 18.72
C ASN A 418 4.95 -1.71 18.13
N SER A 419 5.48 -2.92 18.31
CA SER A 419 6.73 -3.36 17.69
C SER A 419 6.55 -4.25 16.46
N ALA A 420 5.31 -4.60 16.12
CA ALA A 420 5.02 -5.39 14.93
C ALA A 420 4.95 -4.48 13.69
N TYR A 421 5.62 -4.87 12.60
CA TYR A 421 5.75 -4.08 11.36
C TYR A 421 4.41 -3.62 10.75
N HIS A 422 3.35 -4.39 10.95
CA HIS A 422 1.97 -4.05 10.55
C HIS A 422 1.00 -4.04 11.74
N GLY A 423 1.53 -3.83 12.95
CA GLY A 423 0.80 -3.77 14.22
C GLY A 423 0.22 -2.38 14.52
N THR A 424 0.26 -1.98 15.79
CA THR A 424 -0.17 -0.65 16.26
C THR A 424 0.87 0.45 15.95
N VAL A 425 1.47 0.38 14.77
CA VAL A 425 2.47 1.32 14.23
C VAL A 425 1.83 2.32 13.28
N ILE A 426 2.59 3.34 12.86
CA ILE A 426 2.10 4.42 12.01
C ILE A 426 2.94 4.43 10.72
N TRP A 427 2.24 4.45 9.58
CA TRP A 427 2.86 4.39 8.25
C TRP A 427 2.60 5.68 7.48
N SER A 428 3.67 6.31 6.98
CA SER A 428 3.57 7.61 6.29
C SER A 428 2.62 7.57 5.10
N TRP A 429 2.77 6.59 4.23
CA TRP A 429 1.97 6.51 3.01
C TRP A 429 0.49 6.18 3.28
N GLN A 430 0.17 5.47 4.36
CA GLN A 430 -1.20 5.21 4.80
C GLN A 430 -1.87 6.50 5.28
N LEU A 431 -1.16 7.36 6.02
CA LEU A 431 -1.65 8.69 6.38
C LEU A 431 -1.88 9.54 5.12
N ALA A 432 -0.94 9.54 4.18
CA ALA A 432 -1.08 10.26 2.92
C ALA A 432 -2.29 9.79 2.10
N MET A 433 -2.46 8.47 1.95
CA MET A 433 -3.59 7.88 1.22
C MET A 433 -4.92 8.18 1.92
N MET A 434 -4.99 8.08 3.25
CA MET A 434 -6.20 8.40 3.99
C MET A 434 -6.56 9.89 3.86
N ALA A 435 -5.58 10.79 4.02
CA ALA A 435 -5.79 12.23 3.88
C ALA A 435 -6.29 12.58 2.48
N ARG A 436 -5.67 12.01 1.44
CA ARG A 436 -6.07 12.22 0.05
C ARG A 436 -7.43 11.58 -0.27
N GLY A 437 -7.73 10.43 0.32
CA GLY A 437 -9.02 9.76 0.19
C GLY A 437 -10.16 10.58 0.77
N LEU A 438 -10.02 11.04 2.02
CA LEU A 438 -11.01 11.91 2.66
C LEU A 438 -11.18 13.24 1.92
N GLU A 439 -10.09 13.86 1.47
CA GLU A 439 -10.14 15.06 0.64
C GLU A 439 -10.91 14.82 -0.67
N PHE A 440 -10.64 13.71 -1.35
CA PHE A 440 -11.33 13.33 -2.58
C PHE A 440 -12.83 13.15 -2.33
N GLN A 441 -13.21 12.44 -1.26
CA GLN A 441 -14.62 12.22 -0.92
C GLN A 441 -15.33 13.54 -0.55
N LEU A 442 -14.73 14.40 0.28
CA LEU A 442 -15.27 15.72 0.60
C LEU A 442 -15.38 16.61 -0.65
N GLY A 443 -14.41 16.54 -1.56
CA GLY A 443 -14.43 17.24 -2.84
C GLY A 443 -15.64 16.89 -3.71
N ARG A 444 -16.16 15.65 -3.62
CA ARG A 444 -17.38 15.24 -4.35
C ARG A 444 -18.63 16.00 -3.90
N CYS A 445 -18.64 16.58 -2.71
CA CYS A 445 -19.77 17.39 -2.23
C CYS A 445 -20.01 18.67 -3.07
N ASN A 446 -18.99 19.11 -3.83
CA ASN A 446 -19.08 20.25 -4.75
C ASN A 446 -19.29 19.82 -6.22
N GLY A 447 -19.47 18.52 -6.48
CA GLY A 447 -19.62 17.97 -7.83
C GLY A 447 -21.06 18.02 -8.35
N SER A 448 -21.24 17.55 -9.59
CA SER A 448 -22.58 17.42 -10.21
C SER A 448 -23.39 16.25 -9.63
N GLU A 449 -22.71 15.17 -9.25
CA GLU A 449 -23.30 14.00 -8.59
C GLU A 449 -22.93 14.01 -7.11
N VAL A 450 -23.70 14.74 -6.31
CA VAL A 450 -23.44 14.95 -4.88
C VAL A 450 -23.84 13.70 -4.08
N PRO A 451 -22.89 13.06 -3.37
CA PRO A 451 -23.18 11.91 -2.51
C PRO A 451 -24.18 12.24 -1.39
N ASP A 452 -24.95 11.26 -0.94
CA ASP A 452 -25.96 11.49 0.10
C ASP A 452 -25.36 11.83 1.46
N PHE A 453 -24.17 11.32 1.78
CA PHE A 453 -23.47 11.69 3.01
C PHE A 453 -23.15 13.19 3.09
N CYS A 454 -23.02 13.88 1.95
CA CYS A 454 -22.81 15.34 1.91
C CYS A 454 -24.06 16.12 2.34
N LYS A 455 -25.24 15.50 2.29
CA LYS A 455 -26.52 16.10 2.70
C LYS A 455 -26.89 15.71 4.13
N ASP A 456 -26.31 14.64 4.66
CA ASP A 456 -26.39 14.29 6.08
C ASP A 456 -25.38 15.14 6.86
N ASN A 457 -25.89 16.16 7.55
CA ASN A 457 -25.04 17.10 8.30
C ASN A 457 -24.19 16.41 9.37
N THR A 458 -24.67 15.31 9.98
CA THR A 458 -23.91 14.59 11.00
C THR A 458 -22.73 13.86 10.37
N VAL A 459 -23.00 13.12 9.30
CA VAL A 459 -21.95 12.35 8.62
C VAL A 459 -20.94 13.30 7.97
N TRP A 460 -21.40 14.33 7.27
CA TRP A 460 -20.50 15.30 6.65
C TRP A 460 -19.58 15.98 7.68
N LEU A 461 -20.14 16.40 8.83
CA LEU A 461 -19.34 16.99 9.92
C LEU A 461 -18.30 15.99 10.45
N ASN A 462 -18.70 14.74 10.70
CA ASN A 462 -17.75 13.71 11.16
C ASN A 462 -16.61 13.51 10.16
N VAL A 463 -16.90 13.43 8.86
CA VAL A 463 -15.89 13.25 7.81
C VAL A 463 -14.94 14.44 7.74
N ARG A 464 -15.47 15.67 7.79
CA ARG A 464 -14.66 16.90 7.82
C ARG A 464 -13.80 16.96 9.09
N ASP A 465 -14.37 16.66 10.25
CA ASP A 465 -13.66 16.73 11.52
C ASP A 465 -12.59 15.62 11.60
N ALA A 466 -12.84 14.44 11.04
CA ALA A 466 -11.85 13.38 10.89
C ALA A 466 -10.70 13.79 9.95
N TYR A 467 -11.01 14.45 8.83
CA TYR A 467 -10.01 15.02 7.92
C TYR A 467 -9.09 16.00 8.64
N ASN A 468 -9.67 16.94 9.41
CA ASN A 468 -8.88 17.90 10.17
C ASN A 468 -8.10 17.24 11.30
N ARG A 469 -8.70 16.32 12.05
CA ARG A 469 -8.00 15.59 13.10
C ARG A 469 -6.81 14.81 12.57
N LEU A 470 -6.96 14.17 11.41
CA LEU A 470 -5.87 13.48 10.72
C LEU A 470 -4.77 14.46 10.33
N TRP A 471 -5.12 15.62 9.75
CA TRP A 471 -4.12 16.61 9.41
C TRP A 471 -3.45 17.25 10.62
N ASP A 472 -4.16 17.45 11.74
CA ASP A 472 -3.56 17.99 12.96
C ASP A 472 -2.41 17.09 13.42
N VAL A 473 -2.64 15.76 13.48
CA VAL A 473 -1.58 14.82 13.86
C VAL A 473 -0.49 14.66 12.80
N ILE A 474 -0.81 14.80 11.50
CA ILE A 474 0.22 14.83 10.44
C ILE A 474 1.12 16.06 10.59
N GLU A 475 0.52 17.22 10.87
CA GLU A 475 1.24 18.49 10.95
C GLU A 475 2.08 18.62 12.21
N ASP A 476 1.57 18.12 13.33
CA ASP A 476 2.31 18.03 14.60
C ASP A 476 3.54 17.11 14.49
N ASN A 477 3.54 16.16 13.55
CA ASN A 477 4.61 15.17 13.36
C ASN A 477 5.34 15.32 12.02
N ARG A 478 5.40 16.54 11.44
CA ARG A 478 6.02 16.80 10.13
C ARG A 478 7.45 16.27 9.97
N SER A 479 8.25 16.27 11.04
CA SER A 479 9.64 15.78 11.01
C SER A 479 9.72 14.28 10.70
N GLU A 480 8.68 13.52 11.02
CA GLU A 480 8.67 12.06 10.91
C GLU A 480 8.05 11.56 9.60
N LEU A 481 7.37 12.43 8.84
CA LEU A 481 6.63 12.02 7.63
C LEU A 481 7.52 11.44 6.53
N SER A 482 8.80 11.80 6.50
CA SER A 482 9.77 11.26 5.55
C SER A 482 10.29 9.87 5.95
N THR A 483 9.95 9.39 7.15
CA THR A 483 10.21 8.00 7.57
C THR A 483 9.16 7.06 6.98
N GLU A 484 9.56 5.82 6.70
CA GLU A 484 8.65 4.78 6.21
C GLU A 484 7.54 4.48 7.22
N VAL A 485 7.97 4.06 8.41
CA VAL A 485 7.13 3.59 9.51
C VAL A 485 7.78 4.01 10.82
N TRP A 486 6.95 4.47 11.75
CA TRP A 486 7.37 4.74 13.12
C TRP A 486 6.39 4.15 14.11
N SER A 487 6.83 4.14 15.36
CA SER A 487 6.06 3.63 16.47
C SER A 487 6.13 4.60 17.64
N TRP A 488 5.71 4.12 18.79
CA TRP A 488 5.56 4.88 20.00
C TRP A 488 5.78 3.99 21.21
N THR A 489 6.19 4.60 22.31
CA THR A 489 6.18 4.02 23.64
C THR A 489 5.19 4.79 24.50
N TRP A 490 4.69 4.13 25.54
CA TRP A 490 3.79 4.76 26.50
C TRP A 490 4.46 4.74 27.88
N GLU A 491 4.66 5.92 28.45
CA GLU A 491 5.31 6.10 29.76
C GLU A 491 4.37 6.80 30.73
N GLY A 492 4.34 6.37 31.99
CA GLY A 492 3.61 7.07 33.07
C GLY A 492 2.25 6.50 33.48
N GLY A 493 1.87 5.30 33.02
CA GLY A 493 0.63 4.64 33.44
C GLY A 493 -0.63 5.36 32.91
N LYS A 494 -1.71 5.42 33.70
CA LYS A 494 -2.98 6.02 33.25
C LYS A 494 -2.89 7.51 32.91
N ASP A 495 -2.00 8.25 33.58
CA ASP A 495 -1.73 9.67 33.32
C ASP A 495 -0.49 9.86 32.44
N GLY A 496 -0.08 8.79 31.75
CA GLY A 496 1.08 8.75 30.90
C GLY A 496 0.92 9.50 29.59
N ASN A 497 1.96 9.42 28.76
CA ASN A 497 1.94 10.02 27.43
C ASN A 497 2.63 9.14 26.39
N TYR A 498 2.27 9.37 25.13
CA TYR A 498 2.95 8.80 23.98
C TYR A 498 4.30 9.48 23.78
N SER A 499 5.33 8.67 23.52
CA SER A 499 6.65 9.13 23.10
C SER A 499 7.02 8.47 21.78
N PHE A 500 7.52 9.24 20.82
CA PHE A 500 7.96 8.72 19.53
C PHE A 500 9.04 7.63 19.70
N ALA A 501 8.96 6.58 18.89
CA ALA A 501 10.00 5.57 18.80
C ALA A 501 10.20 5.12 17.35
N ALA A 502 11.45 5.10 16.88
CA ALA A 502 11.78 4.43 15.64
C ALA A 502 11.53 2.92 15.81
N LEU A 503 10.85 2.28 14.86
CA LEU A 503 10.41 0.88 15.00
C LEU A 503 11.56 -0.07 15.31
N GLY A 504 12.70 0.10 14.64
CA GLY A 504 13.89 -0.73 14.85
C GLY A 504 14.55 -0.62 16.22
N THR A 505 14.15 0.36 17.04
CA THR A 505 14.63 0.51 18.43
C THR A 505 13.77 -0.27 19.43
N LEU A 506 12.57 -0.71 19.04
CA LEU A 506 11.70 -1.52 19.89
C LEU A 506 12.14 -2.99 19.89
N PRO A 507 11.89 -3.73 20.99
CA PRO A 507 12.10 -5.17 21.02
C PRO A 507 11.34 -5.87 19.89
N PRO A 508 11.91 -6.92 19.27
CA PRO A 508 11.19 -7.66 18.24
C PRO A 508 9.88 -8.22 18.78
N PRO A 509 8.82 -8.26 17.95
CA PRO A 509 7.58 -8.91 18.34
C PRO A 509 7.82 -10.42 18.59
N PRO A 510 6.96 -11.08 19.39
CA PRO A 510 7.08 -12.51 19.67
C PRO A 510 7.25 -13.35 18.39
N GLY A 511 8.21 -14.27 18.41
CA GLY A 511 8.45 -15.18 17.28
C GLY A 511 9.29 -14.60 16.13
N VAL A 512 9.74 -13.35 16.21
CA VAL A 512 10.62 -12.73 15.21
C VAL A 512 12.05 -12.61 15.76
N GLY A 513 13.04 -12.98 14.96
CA GLY A 513 14.44 -13.12 15.40
C GLY A 513 15.23 -11.81 15.57
N ALA A 514 14.72 -10.68 15.06
CA ALA A 514 15.35 -9.37 15.15
C ALA A 514 14.30 -8.26 15.00
N SER A 515 14.61 -7.08 15.54
CA SER A 515 13.77 -5.89 15.35
C SER A 515 13.65 -5.54 13.88
N THR A 516 12.49 -5.04 13.47
CA THR A 516 12.29 -4.59 12.09
C THR A 516 13.04 -3.29 11.86
N GLU A 517 14.03 -3.31 10.97
CA GLU A 517 14.69 -2.11 10.49
C GLU A 517 13.74 -1.34 9.58
N SER A 518 13.44 -0.08 9.93
CA SER A 518 12.80 0.88 9.04
C SER A 518 13.87 1.51 8.14
N ASP A 519 13.58 1.66 6.85
CA ASP A 519 14.53 2.29 5.93
C ASP A 519 14.70 3.79 6.24
N VAL A 520 15.87 4.34 5.95
CA VAL A 520 16.14 5.77 6.18
C VAL A 520 15.25 6.63 5.28
N ARG A 521 15.02 6.16 4.04
CA ARG A 521 14.09 6.75 3.07
C ARG A 521 13.50 5.64 2.22
N GLN A 522 12.17 5.60 2.10
CA GLN A 522 11.49 4.81 1.09
C GLN A 522 10.71 5.72 0.14
N LEU A 523 10.52 5.29 -1.09
CA LEU A 523 9.90 6.11 -2.13
C LEU A 523 8.51 6.61 -1.72
N TRP A 524 7.69 5.75 -1.11
CA TRP A 524 6.35 6.12 -0.67
C TRP A 524 6.32 7.01 0.57
N SER A 525 7.41 7.13 1.34
CA SER A 525 7.48 8.06 2.48
C SER A 525 7.67 9.50 2.00
N LEU A 526 8.03 9.69 0.73
CA LEU A 526 8.11 10.98 0.07
C LEU A 526 6.75 11.49 -0.44
N ALA A 527 5.66 10.74 -0.23
CA ALA A 527 4.32 11.11 -0.68
C ALA A 527 3.90 12.53 -0.25
N PHE A 528 4.29 12.96 0.95
CA PHE A 528 3.96 14.29 1.48
C PHE A 528 4.61 15.46 0.72
N LEU A 529 5.54 15.23 -0.20
CA LEU A 529 5.96 16.25 -1.18
C LEU A 529 4.79 16.74 -2.05
N ALA A 530 3.80 15.88 -2.29
CA ALA A 530 2.66 16.15 -3.15
C ALA A 530 1.36 16.47 -2.38
N LEU A 531 1.39 16.45 -1.05
CA LEU A 531 0.20 16.60 -0.21
C LEU A 531 0.33 17.77 0.76
N GLN A 532 -0.74 18.56 0.85
CA GLN A 532 -0.90 19.62 1.84
C GLN A 532 -2.36 19.64 2.30
N ARG A 533 -2.62 20.14 3.51
CA ARG A 533 -4.00 20.33 4.00
C ARG A 533 -4.74 21.26 3.05
N ASN A 534 -5.90 20.83 2.59
CA ASN A 534 -6.79 21.63 1.77
C ASN A 534 -7.58 22.58 2.68
N SER A 535 -7.27 23.87 2.60
CA SER A 535 -7.87 24.89 3.44
C SER A 535 -9.38 25.06 3.24
N ALA A 536 -9.96 24.49 2.17
CA ALA A 536 -11.41 24.50 1.95
C ALA A 536 -12.18 23.62 2.94
N PHE A 537 -11.50 22.67 3.59
CA PHE A 537 -12.09 21.77 4.58
C PHE A 537 -11.54 22.01 6.00
N ALA A 538 -10.61 22.96 6.15
CA ALA A 538 -9.95 23.31 7.40
C ALA A 538 -10.87 24.02 8.41
#